data_AF-A0A958FJE8-F1
#
_entry.id   AF-A0A958FJE8-F1
#
_cell.length_a   1.000
_cell.length_b   1.000
_cell.length_c   1.000
_cell.angle_alpha   90.00
_cell.angle_beta   90.00
_cell.angle_gamma   90.00
#
_symmetry.space_group_name_H-M   'P 1'
#
loop_
_entity.id
_entity.type
_entity.pdbx_description
1 polymer ?
#
loop_
_entity_poly.entity_id
_entity_poly.type
_entity_poly.pdbx_seq_one_letter_code
_entity_poly.pdbx_strand_id
1 'polypeptide(L)'
;TIPDREGDAAVKKVTFPVRYGFSATLWISSGCYLLAALLGCYLGDQFLLIILAAVAPFWLYALIRHTSAAVIIALKMGIFFFSIGVCIKFPLFGVLIIATYYVTRFYYKRRFNFDYPNFKGR
;
A
#
# COMPACT_ATOMS: atom_id res chain seq x y z
N THR A 1 4.01 1.15 -8.03
CA THR A 1 4.90 1.71 -9.06
C THR A 1 6.33 1.26 -8.87
N ILE A 2 6.99 1.52 -7.72
CA ILE A 2 8.36 1.02 -7.47
C ILE A 2 8.49 -0.51 -7.66
N PRO A 3 7.57 -1.34 -7.14
CA PRO A 3 7.63 -2.80 -7.35
C PRO A 3 7.45 -3.21 -8.81
N ASP A 4 6.73 -2.40 -9.57
CA ASP A 4 6.33 -2.68 -10.95
C ASP A 4 7.38 -2.22 -11.97
N ARG A 5 8.44 -1.55 -11.52
CA ARG A 5 9.45 -0.90 -12.38
C ARG A 5 10.02 -1.83 -13.45
N GLU A 6 10.41 -3.05 -13.07
CA GLU A 6 11.02 -4.01 -14.01
C GLU A 6 10.00 -4.47 -15.06
N GLY A 7 8.77 -4.79 -14.63
CA GLY A 7 7.67 -5.16 -15.53
C GLY A 7 7.27 -4.02 -16.46
N ASP A 8 7.15 -2.80 -15.93
CA ASP A 8 6.83 -1.59 -16.70
C ASP A 8 7.89 -1.28 -17.76
N ALA A 9 9.17 -1.39 -17.39
CA ALA A 9 10.29 -1.16 -18.30
C ALA A 9 10.30 -2.21 -19.44
N ALA A 10 10.02 -3.48 -19.14
CA ALA A 10 9.97 -4.55 -20.13
C ALA A 10 8.92 -4.32 -21.22
N VAL A 11 7.78 -3.70 -20.87
CA VAL A 11 6.72 -3.32 -21.82
C VAL A 11 6.81 -1.88 -22.30
N LYS A 12 7.95 -1.21 -22.09
CA LYS A 12 8.22 0.18 -22.52
C LYS A 12 7.24 1.22 -21.96
N LYS A 13 6.64 0.97 -20.79
CA LYS A 13 5.82 1.96 -20.07
C LYS A 13 6.71 2.99 -19.39
N VAL A 14 6.39 4.27 -19.58
CA VAL A 14 7.10 5.38 -18.93
C VAL A 14 6.41 5.72 -17.62
N THR A 15 6.68 4.93 -16.56
CA THR A 15 6.22 5.24 -15.20
C THR A 15 7.28 6.03 -14.43
N PHE A 16 6.87 6.69 -13.34
CA PHE A 16 7.76 7.52 -12.52
C PHE A 16 9.07 6.82 -12.11
N PRO A 17 9.06 5.59 -11.56
CA PRO A 17 10.30 4.89 -11.21
C PRO A 17 11.09 4.38 -12.42
N VAL A 18 10.46 4.19 -13.58
CA VAL A 18 11.17 3.87 -14.83
C VAL A 18 11.93 5.09 -15.34
N ARG A 19 11.30 6.27 -15.32
CA ARG A 19 11.89 7.54 -15.80
C ARG A 19 12.90 8.15 -14.85
N TYR A 20 12.59 8.20 -13.55
CA TYR A 20 13.39 8.92 -12.54
C TYR A 20 14.17 7.99 -11.61
N GLY A 21 13.96 6.68 -11.71
CA GLY A 21 14.64 5.69 -10.89
C GLY A 21 14.04 5.52 -9.49
N PHE A 22 14.55 4.52 -8.78
CA PHE A 22 14.05 4.11 -7.47
C PHE A 22 14.20 5.22 -6.41
N SER A 23 15.42 5.75 -6.24
CA SER A 23 15.72 6.68 -5.14
C SER A 23 14.96 8.00 -5.25
N ALA A 24 14.87 8.58 -6.46
CA ALA A 24 14.09 9.79 -6.67
C ALA A 24 12.60 9.56 -6.36
N THR A 25 12.05 8.42 -6.81
CA THR A 25 10.65 8.06 -6.51
C THR A 25 10.42 7.93 -5.01
N LEU A 26 11.34 7.28 -4.29
CA LEU A 26 11.24 7.09 -2.85
C LEU A 26 11.30 8.43 -2.10
N TRP A 27 12.25 9.31 -2.43
CA TRP A 27 12.38 10.62 -1.81
C TRP A 27 11.19 11.54 -2.07
N ILE A 28 10.68 11.55 -3.31
CA ILE A 28 9.50 12.34 -3.65
C ILE A 28 8.27 11.80 -2.92
N SER A 29 8.12 10.47 -2.84
CA SER A 29 7.04 9.84 -2.07
C SER A 29 7.13 10.20 -0.58
N SER A 30 8.34 10.27 -0.02
CA SER A 30 8.56 10.73 1.35
C SER A 30 8.20 12.20 1.54
N GLY A 31 8.50 13.05 0.56
CA GLY A 31 8.04 14.44 0.55
C GLY A 31 6.51 14.53 0.59
N CYS A 32 5.82 13.75 -0.23
CA CYS A 32 4.35 13.67 -0.21
C CYS A 32 3.82 13.13 1.12
N TYR A 33 4.48 12.14 1.72
CA TYR A 33 4.12 11.59 3.02
C TYR A 33 4.20 12.64 4.13
N LEU A 34 5.29 13.40 4.18
CA LEU A 34 5.47 14.50 5.12
C LEU A 34 4.46 15.62 4.88
N LEU A 35 4.22 15.99 3.62
CA LEU A 35 3.21 16.98 3.27
C LEU A 35 1.82 16.55 3.73
N ALA A 36 1.46 15.27 3.56
CA ALA A 36 0.20 14.74 4.05
C ALA A 36 0.08 14.83 5.57
N ALA A 37 1.17 14.56 6.31
CA ALA A 37 1.19 14.74 7.76
C ALA A 37 1.01 16.21 8.16
N LEU A 38 1.71 17.14 7.50
CA LEU A 38 1.57 18.58 7.74
C LEU A 38 0.14 19.07 7.46
N LEU A 39 -0.46 18.63 6.36
CA LEU A 39 -1.84 18.94 6.02
C LEU A 39 -2.82 18.33 7.05
N GLY A 40 -2.56 17.10 7.50
CA GLY A 40 -3.33 16.48 8.59
C GLY A 40 -3.31 17.30 9.87
N CYS A 41 -2.13 17.82 10.25
CA CYS A 41 -2.00 18.75 11.40
C CYS A 41 -2.77 20.05 11.16
N TYR A 42 -2.61 20.66 9.97
CA TYR A 42 -3.26 21.94 9.63
C TYR A 42 -4.78 21.83 9.62
N LEU A 43 -5.32 20.73 9.10
CA LEU A 43 -6.76 20.47 9.03
C LEU A 43 -7.33 19.88 10.33
N GLY A 44 -6.48 19.54 11.31
CA GLY A 44 -6.91 18.86 12.53
C GLY A 44 -7.43 17.43 12.30
N ASP A 45 -7.04 16.78 11.20
CA ASP A 45 -7.48 15.42 10.87
C ASP A 45 -6.71 14.38 11.68
N GLN A 46 -7.22 14.11 12.89
CA GLN A 46 -6.68 13.11 13.80
C GLN A 46 -6.67 11.70 13.18
N PHE A 47 -7.64 11.39 12.32
CA PHE A 47 -7.73 10.07 11.70
C PHE A 47 -6.58 9.84 10.72
N LEU A 48 -6.31 10.81 9.84
CA LEU A 48 -5.17 10.78 8.94
C LEU A 48 -3.85 10.69 9.71
N LEU A 49 -3.69 11.50 10.77
CA LEU A 49 -2.47 11.53 11.58
C LEU A 49 -2.19 10.20 12.29
N ILE A 50 -3.22 9.56 12.86
CA ILE A 50 -3.07 8.24 13.49
C ILE A 50 -2.60 7.19 12.47
N ILE A 51 -3.17 7.21 11.27
CA ILE A 51 -2.79 6.27 10.21
C ILE A 51 -1.34 6.52 9.76
N LEU A 52 -0.97 7.78 9.52
CA LEU A 52 0.41 8.13 9.18
C LEU A 52 1.38 7.79 10.32
N ALA A 53 0.99 7.95 11.58
CA ALA A 53 1.83 7.54 12.70
C ALA A 53 2.04 6.01 12.73
N ALA A 54 0.98 5.23 12.50
CA ALA A 54 1.05 3.76 12.46
C ALA A 54 1.91 3.22 11.30
N VAL A 55 1.90 3.91 10.15
CA VAL A 55 2.68 3.54 8.96
C VAL A 55 4.14 3.99 9.04
N ALA A 56 4.42 5.05 9.81
CA ALA A 56 5.74 5.66 9.92
C ALA A 56 6.91 4.69 10.16
N PRO A 57 6.85 3.71 11.09
CA PRO A 57 7.98 2.79 11.30
C PRO A 57 8.29 1.94 10.06
N PHE A 58 7.26 1.54 9.31
CA PHE A 58 7.44 0.76 8.07
C PHE A 58 7.96 1.63 6.93
N TRP A 59 7.49 2.87 6.84
CA TRP A 59 8.00 3.82 5.85
C TRP A 59 9.46 4.19 6.13
N LEU A 60 9.82 4.42 7.40
CA LEU A 60 11.20 4.66 7.80
C LEU A 60 12.10 3.46 7.50
N TYR A 61 11.61 2.25 7.76
CA TYR A 61 12.32 1.02 7.37
C TYR A 61 12.56 0.96 5.85
N ALA A 62 11.57 1.36 5.03
CA ALA A 62 11.73 1.45 3.58
C ALA A 62 12.77 2.50 3.15
N LEU A 63 12.82 3.64 3.83
CA LEU A 63 13.85 4.66 3.62
C LEU A 63 15.25 4.19 3.98
N ILE A 64 15.41 3.41 5.05
CA ILE A 64 16.73 2.90 5.45
C ILE A 64 17.19 1.79 4.51
N ARG A 65 16.29 0.87 4.13
CA ARG A 65 16.66 -0.33 3.37
C ARG A 65 16.77 -0.09 1.86
N HIS A 66 16.07 0.89 1.31
CA HIS A 66 16.06 1.17 -0.13
C HIS A 66 15.77 -0.06 -1.01
N THR A 67 14.92 -0.98 -0.55
CA THR A 67 14.51 -2.17 -1.31
C THR A 67 13.04 -2.14 -1.70
N SER A 68 12.71 -2.71 -2.86
CA SER A 68 11.31 -2.85 -3.30
C SER A 68 10.47 -3.62 -2.28
N ALA A 69 11.03 -4.65 -1.66
CA ALA A 69 10.34 -5.43 -0.62
C ALA A 69 9.94 -4.56 0.59
N ALA A 70 10.83 -3.69 1.08
CA ALA A 70 10.52 -2.80 2.19
C ALA A 70 9.43 -1.77 1.82
N VAL A 71 9.48 -1.24 0.59
CA VAL A 71 8.44 -0.34 0.05
C VAL A 71 7.08 -1.06 -0.03
N ILE A 72 7.05 -2.32 -0.49
CA ILE A 72 5.82 -3.13 -0.55
C ILE A 72 5.25 -3.34 0.86
N ILE A 73 6.10 -3.63 1.85
CA ILE A 73 5.66 -3.80 3.23
C ILE A 73 5.04 -2.50 3.75
N ALA A 74 5.71 -1.36 3.58
CA ALA A 74 5.18 -0.07 4.01
C ALA A 74 3.84 0.25 3.36
N LEU A 75 3.70 0.00 2.05
CA LEU A 75 2.45 0.17 1.32
C LEU A 75 1.33 -0.73 1.84
N LYS A 76 1.62 -2.04 2.02
CA LYS A 76 0.63 -3.00 2.53
C LYS A 76 0.18 -2.65 3.93
N MET A 77 1.09 -2.21 4.80
CA MET A 77 0.75 -1.74 6.14
C MET A 77 -0.06 -0.44 6.10
N GLY A 78 0.23 0.47 5.17
CA GLY A 78 -0.60 1.64 4.91
C GLY A 78 -2.05 1.31 4.56
N ILE A 79 -2.24 0.42 3.57
CA ILE A 79 -3.58 -0.05 3.17
C ILE A 79 -4.27 -0.74 4.35
N PHE A 80 -3.55 -1.56 5.11
CA PHE A 80 -4.09 -2.30 6.26
C PHE A 80 -4.57 -1.37 7.37
N PHE A 81 -3.73 -0.45 7.86
CA PHE A 81 -4.12 0.47 8.94
C PHE A 81 -5.23 1.42 8.51
N PHE A 82 -5.18 1.92 7.27
CA PHE A 82 -6.26 2.73 6.72
C PHE A 82 -7.58 1.93 6.67
N SER A 83 -7.54 0.69 6.16
CA SER A 83 -8.73 -0.16 6.07
C SER A 83 -9.31 -0.48 7.45
N ILE A 84 -8.48 -0.78 8.45
CA ILE A 84 -8.94 -0.96 9.84
C ILE A 84 -9.61 0.32 10.34
N GLY A 85 -8.98 1.47 10.14
CA GLY A 85 -9.53 2.76 10.54
C GLY A 85 -10.91 3.01 9.92
N VAL A 86 -11.08 2.69 8.64
CA VAL A 86 -12.39 2.78 7.96
C VAL A 86 -13.38 1.77 8.53
N CYS A 87 -13.00 0.52 8.77
CA CYS A 87 -13.87 -0.50 9.36
C CYS A 87 -14.36 -0.14 10.76
N ILE A 88 -13.56 0.56 11.57
CA ILE A 88 -13.99 1.05 12.89
C ILE A 88 -15.11 2.07 12.73
N LYS A 89 -15.01 3.00 11.76
CA LYS A 89 -16.05 4.01 11.49
C LYS A 89 -17.25 3.44 10.73
N PHE A 90 -17.02 2.45 9.87
CA PHE A 90 -18.01 1.84 8.99
C PHE A 90 -17.91 0.31 9.06
N PRO A 91 -18.48 -0.34 10.10
CA PRO A 91 -18.35 -1.78 10.29
C PRO A 91 -18.84 -2.63 9.10
N LEU A 92 -19.84 -2.15 8.38
CA LEU A 92 -20.34 -2.81 7.17
C LEU A 92 -19.27 -2.94 6.08
N PHE A 93 -18.33 -1.98 5.99
CA PHE A 93 -17.18 -2.08 5.08
C PHE A 93 -16.29 -3.27 5.42
N GLY A 94 -16.11 -3.57 6.71
CA GLY A 94 -15.38 -4.76 7.16
C GLY A 94 -16.05 -6.06 6.73
N VAL A 95 -17.38 -6.13 6.84
CA VAL A 95 -18.15 -7.29 6.33
C VAL A 95 -17.95 -7.46 4.82
N LEU A 96 -17.96 -6.36 4.06
CA LEU A 96 -17.73 -6.40 2.61
C LEU A 96 -16.31 -6.87 2.26
N ILE A 97 -15.27 -6.43 2.98
CA ILE A 97 -13.89 -6.91 2.78
C ILE A 97 -13.82 -8.42 3.00
N ILE A 98 -14.38 -8.91 4.11
CA ILE A 98 -14.37 -10.33 4.46
C ILE A 98 -15.13 -11.15 3.40
N ALA A 99 -16.33 -10.69 3.01
CA ALA A 99 -17.12 -11.35 1.98
C ALA A 99 -16.35 -11.39 0.63
N THR A 100 -15.74 -10.28 0.24
CA THR A 100 -14.96 -10.17 -1.01
C THR A 100 -13.79 -11.14 -1.02
N TYR A 101 -13.08 -11.30 0.11
CA TYR A 101 -12.00 -12.27 0.23
C TYR A 101 -12.49 -13.70 -0.05
N TYR A 102 -13.57 -14.14 0.59
CA TYR A 102 -14.09 -15.51 0.42
C TYR A 102 -14.70 -15.74 -0.97
N VAL A 103 -15.46 -14.78 -1.50
CA VAL A 103 -16.06 -14.88 -2.84
C VAL A 103 -14.97 -14.94 -3.90
N THR A 104 -13.95 -14.09 -3.81
CA THR A 104 -12.82 -14.11 -4.75
C THR A 104 -12.09 -15.45 -4.66
N ARG A 105 -11.84 -15.94 -3.43
CA ARG A 105 -11.18 -17.22 -3.22
C ARG A 105 -11.94 -18.40 -3.80
N PHE A 106 -13.25 -18.42 -3.59
CA PHE A 106 -14.12 -19.43 -4.18
C PHE A 106 -14.10 -19.36 -5.72
N TYR A 107 -14.25 -18.17 -6.29
CA TYR A 107 -14.26 -17.96 -7.73
C TYR A 107 -12.97 -18.43 -8.40
N TYR A 108 -11.81 -18.00 -7.91
CA TYR A 108 -10.52 -18.38 -8.49
C TYR A 108 -10.21 -19.87 -8.34
N LYS A 109 -10.54 -20.46 -7.18
CA LYS A 109 -10.37 -21.90 -6.97
C LYS A 109 -11.24 -22.70 -7.93
N ARG A 110 -12.52 -22.33 -8.11
CA ARG A 110 -13.44 -23.06 -8.98
C ARG A 110 -13.13 -22.86 -10.47
N ARG A 111 -12.79 -21.64 -10.89
CA ARG A 111 -12.63 -21.30 -12.31
C ARG A 111 -11.25 -21.64 -12.87
N PHE A 112 -10.20 -21.49 -12.05
CA PHE A 112 -8.81 -21.58 -12.48
C PHE A 112 -7.98 -22.60 -11.68
N ASN A 113 -8.57 -23.28 -10.69
CA ASN A 113 -7.85 -24.16 -9.76
C ASN A 113 -6.66 -23.45 -9.07
N PHE A 114 -6.83 -22.15 -8.80
CA PHE A 114 -5.79 -21.27 -8.28
C PHE A 114 -6.16 -20.79 -6.87
N ASP A 115 -5.22 -20.88 -5.91
CA ASP A 115 -5.44 -20.46 -4.53
C ASP A 115 -5.16 -18.96 -4.36
N TYR A 116 -6.14 -18.14 -4.70
CA TYR A 116 -6.07 -16.68 -4.61
C TYR A 116 -7.40 -16.08 -4.16
N PRO A 117 -7.41 -15.07 -3.26
CA PRO A 117 -6.26 -14.46 -2.60
C PRO A 117 -5.70 -15.36 -1.48
N ASN A 118 -4.38 -15.31 -1.29
CA ASN A 118 -3.67 -16.06 -0.25
C ASN A 118 -2.67 -15.15 0.51
N PHE A 119 -2.32 -15.56 1.73
CA PHE A 119 -1.33 -14.85 2.57
C PHE A 119 0.12 -15.28 2.32
N LYS A 120 0.36 -16.24 1.41
CA LYS A 120 1.70 -16.78 1.12
C LYS A 120 2.51 -15.86 0.21
N GLY A 121 1.85 -14.96 -0.53
CA GLY A 121 2.53 -13.99 -1.40
C GLY A 121 3.26 -14.64 -2.57
N ARG A 122 2.78 -15.82 -3.02
CA ARG A 122 3.26 -16.59 -4.17
C ARG A 122 2.06 -17.01 -5.01
#